data_AF-A0A0K9XJU1-F1
#
_entry.id   AF-A0A0K9XJU1-F1
#
_cell.length_a   1.000
_cell.length_b   1.000
_cell.length_c   1.000
_cell.angle_alpha   90.00
_cell.angle_beta   90.00
_cell.angle_gamma   90.00
#
_symmetry.space_group_name_H-M   'P 1'
#
loop_
_entity.id
_entity.type
_entity.pdbx_description
1 polymer ?
#
loop_
_entity_poly.entity_id
_entity_poly.type
_entity_poly.pdbx_seq_one_letter_code
_entity_poly.pdbx_strand_id
1 'polypeptide(L)' 'MSPVRVRQPRGAEEINRAIRAFLSERRGRALTAAERREYERLRAEWVTAGRAERWWRKG' A
#
# COMPACT_ATOMS: atom_id res chain seq x y z
N MET A 1 -10.69 -29.22 -5.65
CA MET A 1 -9.87 -28.19 -6.31
C MET A 1 -10.02 -26.88 -5.56
N SER A 2 -9.08 -26.57 -4.67
CA SER A 2 -9.01 -25.26 -4.02
C SER A 2 -8.50 -24.25 -5.03
N PRO A 3 -9.11 -23.06 -5.17
CA PRO A 3 -8.60 -22.07 -6.09
C PRO A 3 -7.21 -21.66 -5.60
N VAL A 4 -6.24 -21.80 -6.50
CA VAL A 4 -4.88 -21.27 -6.34
C VAL A 4 -5.06 -19.82 -5.93
N ARG A 5 -4.76 -19.48 -4.68
CA ARG A 5 -4.57 -18.08 -4.29
C ARG A 5 -3.40 -17.62 -5.12
N VAL A 6 -3.69 -17.01 -6.27
CA VAL A 6 -2.76 -16.20 -7.02
C VAL A 6 -2.13 -15.32 -5.96
N ARG A 7 -0.86 -15.59 -5.62
CA ARG A 7 -0.11 -14.74 -4.70
C ARG A 7 -0.11 -13.39 -5.40
N GLN A 8 -1.05 -12.53 -5.05
CA GLN A 8 -0.98 -11.14 -5.44
C GLN A 8 0.43 -10.66 -5.06
N PRO A 9 1.07 -9.82 -5.90
CA PRO A 9 2.36 -9.27 -5.57
C PRO A 9 2.24 -8.60 -4.21
N ARG A 10 2.78 -9.27 -3.19
CA ARG A 10 2.48 -8.99 -1.78
C ARG A 10 2.76 -7.51 -1.44
N GLY A 11 3.69 -6.88 -2.16
CA GLY A 11 4.08 -5.49 -1.99
C GLY A 11 2.93 -4.48 -2.02
N ALA A 12 2.10 -4.43 -3.07
CA ALA A 12 1.09 -3.38 -3.17
C ALA A 12 -0.01 -3.49 -2.11
N GLU A 13 -0.49 -4.71 -1.85
CA GLU A 13 -1.49 -4.94 -0.78
C GLU A 13 -0.90 -4.75 0.62
N GLU A 14 0.35 -5.13 0.85
CA GLU A 14 1.04 -4.96 2.13
C GLU A 14 1.29 -3.49 2.45
N ILE A 15 1.73 -2.70 1.49
CA ILE A 15 1.89 -1.24 1.66
C ILE A 15 0.52 -0.60 1.90
N ASN A 16 -0.54 -1.03 1.20
CA ASN A 16 -1.90 -0.53 1.45
C ASN A 16 -2.40 -0.88 2.87
N ARG A 17 -2.06 -2.06 3.40
CA ARG A 17 -2.35 -2.41 4.80
C ARG A 17 -1.58 -1.51 5.77
N ALA A 18 -0.30 -1.23 5.52
CA ALA A 18 0.50 -0.32 6.32
C ALA A 18 -0.08 1.10 6.34
N ILE A 19 -0.49 1.63 5.17
CA ILE A 19 -1.16 2.94 5.07
C ILE A 19 -2.45 2.97 5.89
N ARG A 20 -3.28 1.92 5.81
CA ARG A 20 -4.53 1.84 6.58
C ARG A 20 -4.28 1.79 8.08
N ALA A 21 -3.33 0.99 8.54
CA ALA A 21 -2.93 0.93 9.95
C ALA A 21 -2.43 2.30 10.44
N PHE A 22 -1.52 2.92 9.69
CA PHE A 22 -0.96 4.23 9.99
C PHE A 22 -2.03 5.32 10.17
N LEU A 23 -3.02 5.36 9.26
CA LEU A 23 -4.14 6.31 9.33
C LEU A 23 -5.13 5.97 10.45
N SER A 24 -5.36 4.68 10.70
CA SER A 24 -6.27 4.23 11.76
C SER A 24 -5.76 4.61 13.15
N GLU A 25 -4.47 4.44 13.41
CA GLU A 25 -3.82 4.87 14.67
C GLU A 25 -3.91 6.37 14.92
N ARG A 26 -4.07 7.16 13.85
CA ARG A 26 -4.04 8.63 13.88
C ARG A 26 -5.41 9.24 13.62
N ARG A 27 -6.47 8.42 13.64
CA ARG A 27 -7.83 8.84 13.39
C ARG A 27 -8.28 9.87 14.42
N GLY A 28 -8.96 10.92 13.97
CA GLY A 28 -9.52 11.95 14.84
C GLY A 28 -8.58 13.13 15.14
N ARG A 29 -7.37 13.14 14.56
CA ARG A 29 -6.48 14.32 14.60
C ARG A 29 -5.82 14.57 13.26
N ALA A 30 -5.37 15.81 13.05
CA ALA A 30 -4.53 16.12 11.90
C ALA A 30 -3.17 15.42 12.01
N LEU A 31 -2.62 14.99 10.87
CA LEU A 31 -1.24 14.53 10.80
C LEU A 31 -0.29 15.70 11.06
N THR A 32 0.82 15.42 11.73
CA THR A 32 1.96 16.33 11.81
C THR A 32 2.69 16.42 10.46
N ALA A 33 3.60 17.37 10.30
CA ALA A 33 4.43 17.45 9.10
C ALA A 33 5.29 16.19 8.88
N ALA A 34 5.82 15.60 9.95
CA ALA A 34 6.58 14.36 9.88
C ALA A 34 5.71 13.17 9.46
N GLU A 35 4.51 13.06 10.02
CA GLU A 35 3.54 12.02 9.66
C GLU A 35 3.04 12.15 8.23
N ARG A 36 2.87 13.38 7.72
CA ARG A 36 2.56 13.61 6.31
C ARG A 36 3.66 13.09 5.39
N ARG A 37 4.93 13.37 5.70
CA ARG A 37 6.07 12.86 4.91
C ARG A 37 6.11 11.33 4.91
N GLU A 38 5.82 10.70 6.04
CA GLU A 38 5.77 9.23 6.12
C GLU A 38 4.62 8.66 5.29
N TYR A 39 3.43 9.26 5.38
CA TYR A 39 2.30 8.89 4.53
C TYR A 39 2.62 9.04 3.04
N GLU A 40 3.27 10.14 2.65
CA GLU A 40 3.68 10.38 1.27
C GLU A 40 4.69 9.35 0.76
N ARG A 41 5.65 8.94 1.60
CA ARG A 41 6.59 7.85 1.30
C ARG A 41 5.84 6.54 1.04
N LEU A 42 5.01 6.11 1.98
CA LEU A 42 4.21 4.90 1.85
C LEU A 42 3.30 4.94 0.60
N ARG A 43 2.70 6.09 0.32
CA ARG A 43 1.87 6.29 -0.88
C ARG A 43 2.69 6.18 -2.17
N ALA A 44 3.90 6.73 -2.21
CA ALA A 44 4.77 6.63 -3.39
C ALA A 44 5.21 5.18 -3.66
N GLU A 45 5.55 4.44 -2.60
CA GLU A 45 5.87 3.01 -2.67
C GLU A 45 4.67 2.20 -3.17
N TRP A 46 3.47 2.48 -2.67
CA TRP A 46 2.25 1.82 -3.12
C TRP A 46 1.96 2.03 -4.61
N VAL A 47 2.10 3.27 -5.09
CA VAL A 47 1.93 3.59 -6.52
C VAL A 47 2.95 2.85 -7.38
N THR A 48 4.20 2.77 -6.93
CA THR A 48 5.28 2.07 -7.64
C THR A 48 4.99 0.58 -7.72
N ALA A 49 4.59 -0.04 -6.60
CA ALA A 49 4.20 -1.44 -6.54
C ALA A 49 2.97 -1.76 -7.41
N GLY A 50 1.95 -0.90 -7.38
CA GLY A 50 0.74 -1.06 -8.22
C GLY A 50 1.00 -0.89 -9.72
N ARG A 51 1.97 -0.06 -10.11
CA ARG A 51 2.44 0.02 -11.51
C ARG A 51 3.12 -1.29 -11.91
N ALA A 52 4.08 -1.78 -11.12
CA ALA A 52 4.78 -3.04 -11.39
C ALA A 52 3.80 -4.21 -11.55
N GLU A 53 2.80 -4.31 -10.66
CA GLU A 53 1.73 -5.32 -10.76
C GLU A 53 0.93 -5.21 -12.07
N ARG A 54 0.56 -3.99 -12.47
CA ARG A 54 -0.19 -3.76 -13.72
C ARG A 54 0.61 -4.18 -14.94
N TRP A 55 1.92 -3.94 -14.96
CA TRP A 55 2.81 -4.39 -16.03
C TRP A 55 2.88 -5.93 -16.09
N TRP A 56 3.04 -6.61 -14.95
CA TRP A 56 3.03 -8.08 -14.89
C TRP A 56 1.73 -8.71 -15.37
N ARG A 57 0.57 -8.09 -15.12
CA ARG A 57 -0.74 -8.61 -15.56
C ARG A 57 -1.02 -8.44 -17.07
N LYS A 58 -0.23 -7.63 -17.77
CA LYS A 58 -0.43 -7.31 -19.20
C LYS A 58 0.53 -8.08 -20.13
N GLY A 59 1.52 -8.76 -19.57
CA GLY A 59 2.50 -9.58 -20.31
C GLY A 59 2.06 -11.03 -20.47
#